data_AF-A0ABD3BPU6-F1
#
_entry.id   AF-A0ABD3BPU6-F1
#
_cell.length_a   1.000
_cell.length_b   1.000
_cell.length_c   1.000
_cell.angle_alpha   90.00
_cell.angle_beta   90.00
_cell.angle_gamma   90.00
#
_symmetry.space_group_name_H-M   'P 1'
#
loop_
_entity.id
_entity.type
_entity.pdbx_description
1 polymer ?
#
loop_
_entity_poly.entity_id
_entity_poly.type
_entity_poly.pdbx_seq_one_letter_code
_entity_poly.pdbx_strand_id
1 'polypeptide(L)'
;MSPSLEHIVFGIAASAKLWGKRKEYIKLWFKPEKQMQGAIWLDRPIKIFKNETKSLPNLRVSANTSHFDYTNKKGHRSAIRISRIVSETLRLFGKMDNNNHVRWFVMGDDDTVFLTDNLVRVLNKYDHNQYYYIGSSSESHLQNIYFSYGMAYGGADFAISYPLAKALDKMQDKCIQRYPGLYGSDDRMQACMAELGVPLTKELGFHQYDVHRNLFGLLAAHPTTPLVSLHVTRLQALKRLEIPMRFDSAGLMQQSICYDKANSWTLFISWGFAVPIFRGVLSAREIEMPSRTFLNCYKRADYKAYVFNTRPVMRNPCQKPFVFYLSRAGMEARTNRTVSMYVRHRDFNPECKWMMADPRDFDRVEVYKKPDPHLWDRVISEEKLLLDVGIEEQKLGYRCGCMQGR
;
A
#
# COMPACT_ATOMS: atom_id res chain seq x y z
N MET A 1 -20.02 2.83 17.18
CA MET A 1 -19.82 1.65 16.29
C MET A 1 -18.57 1.88 15.46
N SER A 2 -17.70 0.88 15.36
CA SER A 2 -16.51 0.92 14.49
C SER A 2 -16.92 1.06 13.01
N PRO A 3 -16.25 1.89 12.18
CA PRO A 3 -16.47 1.87 10.74
C PRO A 3 -16.35 0.46 10.15
N SER A 4 -17.27 0.17 9.24
CA SER A 4 -17.24 -0.96 8.31
C SER A 4 -17.09 -0.39 6.90
N LEU A 5 -16.93 -1.25 5.89
CA LEU A 5 -16.82 -0.80 4.50
C LEU A 5 -18.04 -0.01 4.00
N GLU A 6 -19.22 -0.22 4.58
CA GLU A 6 -20.43 0.53 4.20
C GLU A 6 -20.36 2.01 4.61
N HIS A 7 -19.52 2.35 5.59
CA HIS A 7 -19.35 3.72 6.10
C HIS A 7 -18.29 4.52 5.30
N ILE A 8 -17.66 3.90 4.30
CA ILE A 8 -16.57 4.48 3.51
C ILE A 8 -17.04 4.63 2.06
N VAL A 9 -16.89 5.84 1.50
CA VAL A 9 -17.21 6.14 0.11
C VAL A 9 -15.93 6.44 -0.67
N PHE A 10 -15.70 5.70 -1.75
CA PHE A 10 -14.53 5.86 -2.62
C PHE A 10 -14.85 6.79 -3.79
N GLY A 11 -14.11 7.89 -3.92
CA GLY A 11 -14.06 8.73 -5.12
C GLY A 11 -12.80 8.41 -5.91
N ILE A 12 -12.94 7.69 -7.03
CA ILE A 12 -11.81 7.19 -7.81
C ILE A 12 -11.55 8.10 -9.02
N ALA A 13 -10.38 8.71 -9.10
CA ALA A 13 -9.93 9.50 -10.24
C ALA A 13 -9.52 8.60 -11.40
N ALA A 14 -10.16 8.79 -12.55
CA ALA A 14 -9.82 8.03 -13.74
C ALA A 14 -9.72 8.92 -14.98
N SER A 15 -9.05 8.39 -16.02
CA SER A 15 -9.06 8.97 -17.37
C SER A 15 -9.72 8.02 -18.36
N ALA A 16 -10.63 8.56 -19.17
CA ALA A 16 -11.27 7.86 -20.28
C ALA A 16 -10.25 7.27 -21.26
N LYS A 17 -9.08 7.91 -21.42
CA LYS A 17 -7.99 7.42 -22.29
C LYS A 17 -7.35 6.13 -21.76
N LEU A 18 -7.19 6.00 -20.45
CA LEU A 18 -6.50 4.87 -19.80
C LEU A 18 -7.47 3.81 -19.28
N TRP A 19 -8.77 4.13 -19.25
CA TRP A 19 -9.83 3.33 -18.67
C TRP A 19 -9.80 1.85 -19.09
N GLY A 20 -9.62 1.58 -20.38
CA GLY A 20 -9.62 0.21 -20.90
C GLY A 20 -8.62 -0.72 -20.21
N LYS A 21 -7.50 -0.18 -19.71
CA LYS A 21 -6.47 -0.93 -18.97
C LYS A 21 -6.59 -0.73 -17.46
N ARG A 22 -6.83 0.50 -16.99
CA ARG A 22 -6.76 0.85 -15.57
C ARG A 22 -7.95 0.36 -14.74
N LYS A 23 -9.12 0.16 -15.36
CA LYS A 23 -10.28 -0.46 -14.67
C LYS A 23 -9.99 -1.83 -14.05
N GLU A 24 -9.01 -2.56 -14.59
CA GLU A 24 -8.64 -3.89 -14.08
C GLU A 24 -7.99 -3.84 -12.70
N TYR A 25 -7.36 -2.72 -12.32
CA TYR A 25 -6.83 -2.53 -10.96
C TYR A 25 -7.97 -2.38 -9.95
N ILE A 26 -8.98 -1.58 -10.29
CA ILE A 26 -10.16 -1.34 -9.45
C ILE A 26 -10.92 -2.66 -9.18
N LYS A 27 -11.07 -3.51 -10.21
CA LYS A 27 -11.73 -4.82 -10.09
C LYS A 27 -11.06 -5.77 -9.08
N LEU A 28 -9.77 -5.58 -8.79
CA LEU A 28 -9.05 -6.41 -7.82
C LEU A 28 -9.60 -6.20 -6.40
N TRP A 29 -9.84 -4.95 -6.00
CA TRP A 29 -10.14 -4.61 -4.61
C TRP A 29 -11.56 -4.10 -4.36
N PHE A 30 -12.22 -3.49 -5.35
CA PHE A 30 -13.58 -3.01 -5.17
C PHE A 30 -14.57 -4.19 -5.26
N LYS A 31 -15.36 -4.38 -4.20
CA LYS A 31 -16.29 -5.51 -4.04
C LYS A 31 -17.71 -4.99 -3.74
N PRO A 32 -18.56 -4.78 -4.76
CA PRO A 32 -19.94 -4.35 -4.57
C PRO A 32 -20.74 -5.27 -3.62
N GLU A 33 -20.45 -6.57 -3.61
CA GLU A 33 -21.06 -7.56 -2.74
C GLU A 33 -20.77 -7.34 -1.24
N LYS A 34 -19.72 -6.57 -0.90
CA LYS A 34 -19.41 -6.14 0.47
C LYS A 34 -20.05 -4.79 0.83
N GLN A 35 -21.05 -4.34 0.07
CA GLN A 35 -21.73 -3.05 0.23
C GLN A 35 -20.77 -1.84 0.14
N MET A 36 -19.67 -1.99 -0.60
CA MET A 36 -18.75 -0.89 -0.86
C MET A 36 -19.43 0.19 -1.70
N GLN A 37 -19.26 1.45 -1.30
CA GLN A 37 -19.86 2.59 -1.98
C GLN A 37 -18.79 3.43 -2.67
N GLY A 38 -19.11 3.97 -3.85
CA GLY A 38 -18.17 4.84 -4.55
C GLY A 38 -18.56 5.20 -5.97
N ALA A 39 -17.79 6.11 -6.54
CA ALA A 39 -17.90 6.51 -7.92
C ALA A 39 -16.52 6.67 -8.57
N ILE A 40 -16.46 6.32 -9.85
CA ILE A 40 -15.32 6.57 -10.73
C ILE A 40 -15.58 7.86 -11.51
N TRP A 41 -14.68 8.82 -11.38
CA TRP A 41 -14.80 10.15 -11.97
C TRP A 41 -13.89 10.30 -13.20
N LEU A 42 -14.51 10.32 -14.38
CA LEU A 42 -13.87 10.42 -15.68
C LEU A 42 -13.83 11.87 -16.20
N ASP A 43 -12.87 12.14 -17.07
CA ASP A 43 -12.69 13.43 -17.75
C ASP A 43 -13.69 13.63 -18.89
N ARG A 44 -14.23 12.54 -19.43
CA ARG A 44 -15.25 12.53 -20.48
C ARG A 44 -16.04 11.21 -20.50
N PRO A 45 -17.21 11.17 -21.15
CA PRO A 45 -17.98 9.95 -21.31
C PRO A 45 -17.22 8.84 -22.04
N ILE A 46 -17.52 7.59 -21.70
CA ILE A 46 -16.99 6.39 -22.36
C ILE A 46 -18.12 5.41 -22.69
N LYS A 47 -17.89 4.51 -23.65
CA LYS A 47 -18.79 3.39 -23.91
C LYS A 47 -18.51 2.27 -22.90
N ILE A 48 -19.55 1.74 -22.27
CA ILE A 48 -19.46 0.69 -21.24
C ILE A 48 -20.29 -0.51 -21.71
N PHE A 49 -19.74 -1.71 -21.58
CA PHE A 49 -20.48 -2.94 -21.83
C PHE A 49 -21.28 -3.35 -20.58
N LYS A 50 -22.50 -3.86 -20.76
CA LYS A 50 -23.43 -4.21 -19.66
C LYS A 50 -22.86 -5.23 -18.66
N ASN A 51 -21.86 -6.01 -19.05
CA ASN A 51 -21.19 -6.98 -18.17
C ASN A 51 -20.18 -6.34 -17.21
N GLU A 52 -19.65 -5.15 -17.52
CA GLU A 52 -18.60 -4.51 -16.71
C GLU A 52 -19.15 -3.80 -15.47
N THR A 53 -20.40 -3.34 -15.54
CA THR A 53 -21.05 -2.53 -14.49
C THR A 53 -21.27 -3.29 -13.19
N LYS A 54 -21.28 -4.63 -13.20
CA LYS A 54 -21.48 -5.45 -11.99
C LYS A 54 -20.27 -5.47 -11.05
N SER A 55 -19.08 -5.15 -11.56
CA SER A 55 -17.80 -5.32 -10.85
C SER A 55 -17.12 -3.99 -10.49
N LEU A 56 -17.76 -2.87 -10.79
CA LEU A 56 -17.17 -1.54 -10.73
C LEU A 56 -18.10 -0.56 -10.01
N PRO A 57 -17.57 0.47 -9.34
CA PRO A 57 -18.36 1.57 -8.83
C PRO A 57 -19.10 2.33 -9.94
N ASN A 58 -20.03 3.21 -9.54
CA ASN A 58 -20.78 4.04 -10.48
C ASN A 58 -19.86 4.95 -11.28
N LEU A 59 -19.99 4.94 -12.62
CA LEU A 59 -19.22 5.84 -13.47
C LEU A 59 -19.88 7.22 -13.56
N ARG A 60 -19.09 8.26 -13.37
CA ARG A 60 -19.49 9.67 -13.44
C ARG A 60 -18.48 10.44 -14.27
N VAL A 61 -18.91 11.57 -14.84
CA VAL A 61 -18.04 12.53 -15.50
C VAL A 61 -17.95 13.74 -14.60
N SER A 62 -16.74 14.19 -14.32
CA SER A 62 -16.54 15.35 -13.45
C SER A 62 -17.13 16.63 -14.07
N ALA A 63 -17.56 17.54 -13.21
CA ALA A 63 -18.08 18.84 -13.62
C ALA A 63 -17.02 19.69 -14.37
N ASN A 64 -17.51 20.62 -15.19
CA ASN A 64 -16.66 21.52 -15.95
C ASN A 64 -15.81 22.44 -15.04
N THR A 65 -14.51 22.49 -15.29
CA THR A 65 -13.52 23.30 -14.56
C THR A 65 -12.91 24.42 -15.41
N SER A 66 -13.52 24.77 -16.56
CA SER A 66 -12.98 25.74 -17.51
C SER A 66 -12.82 27.15 -16.93
N HIS A 67 -13.61 27.50 -15.93
CA HIS A 67 -13.61 28.81 -15.26
C HIS A 67 -12.47 28.99 -14.23
N PHE A 68 -11.71 27.94 -13.91
CA PHE A 68 -10.54 28.05 -13.02
C PHE A 68 -9.28 28.36 -13.81
N ASP A 69 -8.46 29.29 -13.35
CA ASP A 69 -7.17 29.54 -13.97
C ASP A 69 -6.16 28.41 -13.66
N TYR A 70 -5.25 28.17 -14.60
CA TYR A 70 -4.16 27.22 -14.44
C TYR A 70 -2.90 27.77 -15.09
N THR A 71 -1.93 28.16 -14.27
CA THR A 71 -0.72 28.88 -14.74
C THR A 71 0.56 28.06 -14.64
N ASN A 72 0.50 26.87 -14.02
CA ASN A 72 1.67 26.01 -13.88
C ASN A 72 2.09 25.37 -15.23
N LYS A 73 3.32 25.65 -15.67
CA LYS A 73 3.83 25.19 -16.97
C LYS A 73 4.26 23.72 -17.01
N LYS A 74 4.44 23.06 -15.86
CA LYS A 74 4.96 21.68 -15.77
C LYS A 74 3.85 20.64 -15.55
N GLY A 75 2.78 21.00 -14.84
CA GLY A 75 1.68 20.08 -14.56
C GLY A 75 0.61 20.09 -15.66
N HIS A 76 -0.51 19.40 -15.41
CA HIS A 76 -1.62 19.29 -16.35
C HIS A 76 -2.92 19.86 -15.75
N ARG A 77 -3.68 20.61 -16.56
CA ARG A 77 -4.94 21.27 -16.13
C ARG A 77 -5.99 20.31 -15.55
N SER A 78 -5.94 19.02 -15.90
CA SER A 78 -6.80 17.99 -15.31
C SER A 78 -6.66 17.84 -13.80
N ALA A 79 -5.55 18.32 -13.21
CA ALA A 79 -5.35 18.38 -11.76
C ALA A 79 -6.47 19.12 -11.03
N ILE A 80 -7.04 20.17 -11.64
CA ILE A 80 -8.16 20.92 -11.06
C ILE A 80 -9.38 20.01 -10.89
N ARG A 81 -9.73 19.28 -11.94
CA ARG A 81 -10.82 18.30 -11.93
C ARG A 81 -10.60 17.24 -10.86
N ILE A 82 -9.41 16.65 -10.82
CA ILE A 82 -9.09 15.57 -9.88
C ILE A 82 -9.19 16.06 -8.43
N SER A 83 -8.73 17.27 -8.11
CA SER A 83 -8.86 17.83 -6.76
C SER A 83 -10.31 17.94 -6.28
N ARG A 84 -11.27 18.13 -7.18
CA ARG A 84 -12.70 18.29 -6.83
C ARG A 84 -13.44 16.98 -6.59
N ILE A 85 -12.83 15.83 -6.87
CA ILE A 85 -13.48 14.51 -6.79
C ILE A 85 -14.08 14.24 -5.41
N VAL A 86 -13.40 14.65 -4.33
CA VAL A 86 -13.90 14.49 -2.97
C VAL A 86 -15.24 15.23 -2.78
N SER A 87 -15.29 16.51 -3.18
CA SER A 87 -16.49 17.34 -3.09
C SER A 87 -17.60 16.84 -4.01
N GLU A 88 -17.26 16.42 -5.23
CA GLU A 88 -18.22 15.83 -6.17
C GLU A 88 -18.81 14.51 -5.62
N THR A 89 -17.98 13.69 -4.98
CA THR A 89 -18.41 12.44 -4.32
C THR A 89 -19.29 12.73 -3.11
N LEU A 90 -18.95 13.74 -2.29
CA LEU A 90 -19.80 14.19 -1.20
C LEU A 90 -21.17 14.65 -1.70
N ARG A 91 -21.25 15.43 -2.78
CA ARG A 91 -22.54 15.89 -3.33
C ARG A 91 -23.41 14.73 -3.82
N LEU A 92 -22.79 13.64 -4.28
CA LEU A 92 -23.49 12.45 -4.76
C LEU A 92 -23.97 11.54 -3.62
N PHE A 93 -23.12 11.28 -2.62
CA PHE A 93 -23.40 10.29 -1.57
C PHE A 93 -23.79 10.91 -0.21
N GLY A 94 -23.41 12.16 0.04
CA GLY A 94 -23.62 12.83 1.33
C GLY A 94 -25.05 13.28 1.61
N LYS A 95 -25.95 13.26 0.62
CA LYS A 95 -27.38 13.59 0.77
C LYS A 95 -28.27 12.37 1.04
N MET A 96 -27.71 11.16 1.07
CA MET A 96 -28.45 9.91 1.37
C MET A 96 -28.66 9.68 2.89
N ASP A 97 -28.62 10.76 3.66
CA ASP A 97 -28.44 10.82 5.13
C ASP A 97 -29.69 10.47 5.96
N ASN A 98 -30.71 9.88 5.35
CA ASN A 98 -31.87 9.39 6.11
C ASN A 98 -31.71 7.94 6.59
N ASN A 99 -30.68 7.19 6.13
CA ASN A 99 -30.38 5.83 6.61
C ASN A 99 -28.94 5.30 6.35
N ASN A 100 -28.07 6.00 5.62
CA ASN A 100 -26.68 5.55 5.35
C ASN A 100 -25.65 6.52 5.95
N HIS A 101 -25.13 6.19 7.13
CA HIS A 101 -24.18 7.04 7.88
C HIS A 101 -22.77 7.02 7.27
N VAL A 102 -22.54 7.71 6.16
CA VAL A 102 -21.18 7.88 5.58
C VAL A 102 -20.28 8.58 6.60
N ARG A 103 -19.13 7.98 6.92
CA ARG A 103 -18.15 8.50 7.90
C ARG A 103 -16.86 8.99 7.26
N TRP A 104 -16.47 8.37 6.15
CA TRP A 104 -15.19 8.64 5.49
C TRP A 104 -15.36 8.72 3.98
N PHE A 105 -14.63 9.66 3.36
CA PHE A 105 -14.42 9.71 1.93
C PHE A 105 -12.97 9.37 1.62
N VAL A 106 -12.76 8.48 0.67
CA VAL A 106 -11.42 8.10 0.21
C VAL A 106 -11.25 8.60 -1.22
N MET A 107 -10.23 9.40 -1.46
CA MET A 107 -9.78 9.72 -2.80
C MET A 107 -8.80 8.62 -3.23
N GLY A 108 -9.07 7.96 -4.36
CA GLY A 108 -8.17 6.99 -4.96
C GLY A 108 -7.82 7.28 -6.43
N ASP A 109 -6.62 6.93 -6.88
CA ASP A 109 -6.28 6.88 -8.31
C ASP A 109 -6.66 5.54 -8.96
N ASP A 110 -6.91 5.53 -10.28
CA ASP A 110 -7.33 4.35 -11.03
C ASP A 110 -6.24 3.29 -11.26
N ASP A 111 -5.02 3.54 -10.80
CA ASP A 111 -3.89 2.60 -10.76
C ASP A 111 -3.40 2.25 -9.34
N THR A 112 -4.19 2.54 -8.32
CA THR A 112 -3.93 2.13 -6.93
C THR A 112 -4.83 0.96 -6.51
N VAL A 113 -4.28 0.06 -5.68
CA VAL A 113 -5.00 -1.07 -5.08
C VAL A 113 -5.09 -0.89 -3.57
N PHE A 114 -6.31 -0.93 -3.04
CA PHE A 114 -6.56 -0.87 -1.61
C PHE A 114 -6.68 -2.25 -0.97
N LEU A 115 -6.11 -2.37 0.23
CA LEU A 115 -6.38 -3.45 1.17
C LEU A 115 -7.48 -2.97 2.11
N THR A 116 -8.73 -3.11 1.66
CA THR A 116 -9.88 -2.42 2.25
C THR A 116 -10.13 -2.78 3.72
N ASP A 117 -9.87 -4.02 4.13
CA ASP A 117 -9.96 -4.41 5.54
C ASP A 117 -8.90 -3.68 6.40
N ASN A 118 -7.69 -3.45 5.88
CA ASN A 118 -6.65 -2.69 6.56
C ASN A 118 -6.96 -1.19 6.59
N LEU A 119 -7.57 -0.66 5.53
CA LEU A 119 -8.09 0.71 5.53
C LEU A 119 -9.11 0.91 6.67
N VAL A 120 -10.05 -0.03 6.83
CA VAL A 120 -11.02 0.00 7.94
C VAL A 120 -10.32 0.00 9.30
N ARG A 121 -9.33 -0.89 9.50
CA ARG A 121 -8.51 -0.92 10.73
C ARG A 121 -7.84 0.42 11.01
N VAL A 122 -7.29 1.05 9.98
CA VAL A 122 -6.64 2.36 10.13
C VAL A 122 -7.65 3.44 10.51
N LEU A 123 -8.79 3.52 9.82
CA LEU A 123 -9.81 4.53 10.08
C LEU A 123 -10.53 4.34 11.43
N ASN A 124 -10.56 3.11 11.96
CA ASN A 124 -11.09 2.81 13.30
C ASN A 124 -10.32 3.51 14.43
N LYS A 125 -9.07 3.94 14.19
CA LYS A 125 -8.25 4.66 15.18
C LYS A 125 -8.75 6.08 15.46
N TYR A 126 -9.60 6.64 14.59
CA TYR A 126 -9.93 8.06 14.58
C TYR A 126 -11.42 8.32 14.79
N ASP A 127 -11.74 9.38 15.53
CA ASP A 127 -13.13 9.85 15.67
C ASP A 127 -13.59 10.54 14.38
N HIS A 128 -14.40 9.84 13.60
CA HIS A 128 -14.95 10.32 12.34
C HIS A 128 -15.80 11.61 12.44
N ASN A 129 -16.16 12.07 13.64
CA ASN A 129 -16.86 13.34 13.86
C ASN A 129 -15.93 14.56 13.91
N GLN A 130 -14.62 14.36 13.92
CA GLN A 130 -13.61 15.41 13.90
C GLN A 130 -13.00 15.57 12.51
N TYR A 131 -12.22 16.63 12.30
CA TYR A 131 -11.53 16.88 11.05
C TYR A 131 -10.25 16.05 10.94
N TYR A 132 -10.28 15.06 10.06
CA TYR A 132 -9.12 14.23 9.75
C TYR A 132 -8.83 14.22 8.25
N TYR A 133 -7.57 14.50 7.91
CA TYR A 133 -6.96 14.28 6.60
C TYR A 133 -5.86 13.23 6.76
N ILE A 134 -6.14 11.99 6.36
CA ILE A 134 -5.33 10.81 6.66
C ILE A 134 -4.71 10.27 5.39
N GLY A 135 -3.39 10.08 5.38
CA GLY A 135 -2.66 9.50 4.25
C GLY A 135 -1.17 9.48 4.53
N SER A 136 -0.34 9.44 3.49
CA SER A 136 1.11 9.52 3.65
C SER A 136 1.75 10.52 2.69
N SER A 137 2.89 11.05 3.11
CA SER A 137 3.79 11.82 2.25
C SER A 137 4.59 10.88 1.35
N SER A 138 5.20 11.40 0.28
CA SER A 138 6.03 10.62 -0.63
C SER A 138 7.21 9.96 0.09
N GLU A 139 7.64 8.78 -0.39
CA GLU A 139 8.88 8.14 0.03
C GLU A 139 10.13 8.97 -0.34
N SER A 140 9.99 9.96 -1.23
CA SER A 140 11.06 10.83 -1.73
C SER A 140 11.17 12.14 -0.94
N HIS A 141 12.31 12.36 -0.28
CA HIS A 141 12.61 13.58 0.45
C HIS A 141 12.51 14.84 -0.43
N LEU A 142 12.98 14.76 -1.67
CA LEU A 142 12.93 15.88 -2.61
C LEU A 142 11.49 16.20 -3.05
N GLN A 143 10.64 15.20 -3.28
CA GLN A 143 9.25 15.47 -3.61
C GLN A 143 8.57 16.21 -2.45
N ASN A 144 8.81 15.78 -1.21
CA ASN A 144 8.20 16.43 -0.04
C ASN A 144 8.70 17.87 0.18
N ILE A 145 9.95 18.17 -0.17
CA ILE A 145 10.47 19.55 -0.16
C ILE A 145 9.79 20.41 -1.24
N TYR A 146 9.66 19.88 -2.46
CA TYR A 146 9.11 20.64 -3.59
C TYR A 146 7.60 20.87 -3.51
N PHE A 147 6.87 19.93 -2.91
CA PHE A 147 5.42 20.00 -2.75
C PHE A 147 5.07 20.34 -1.30
N SER A 148 4.99 19.34 -0.41
CA SER A 148 4.82 19.58 1.03
C SER A 148 4.97 18.29 1.84
N TYR A 149 5.55 18.39 3.04
CA TYR A 149 5.50 17.31 4.04
C TYR A 149 4.12 17.13 4.68
N GLY A 150 3.21 18.08 4.47
CA GLY A 150 1.82 18.06 4.91
C GLY A 150 0.83 17.66 3.82
N MET A 151 1.30 17.18 2.67
CA MET A 151 0.48 16.69 1.57
C MET A 151 0.37 15.17 1.63
N ALA A 152 -0.84 14.62 1.60
CA ALA A 152 -1.05 13.23 1.23
C ALA A 152 -0.92 13.11 -0.29
N TYR A 153 -0.05 12.23 -0.76
CA TYR A 153 0.18 12.06 -2.19
C TYR A 153 -0.90 11.18 -2.82
N GLY A 154 -1.41 11.60 -3.98
CA GLY A 154 -2.51 10.95 -4.69
C GLY A 154 -2.18 9.53 -5.11
N GLY A 155 -0.95 9.24 -5.53
CA GLY A 155 -0.55 7.85 -5.81
C GLY A 155 -0.48 6.96 -4.56
N ALA A 156 -0.39 7.54 -3.35
CA ALA A 156 -0.58 6.78 -2.12
C ALA A 156 -2.06 6.74 -1.68
N ASP A 157 -2.91 7.57 -2.29
CA ASP A 157 -4.29 7.85 -1.90
C ASP A 157 -4.45 8.44 -0.48
N PHE A 158 -5.65 8.92 -0.15
CA PHE A 158 -5.94 9.46 1.18
C PHE A 158 -7.42 9.35 1.56
N ALA A 159 -7.68 9.41 2.87
CA ALA A 159 -9.01 9.46 3.45
C ALA A 159 -9.26 10.81 4.13
N ILE A 160 -10.50 11.30 4.05
CA ILE A 160 -10.96 12.42 4.86
C ILE A 160 -12.25 12.08 5.60
N SER A 161 -12.36 12.59 6.81
CA SER A 161 -13.60 12.50 7.60
C SER A 161 -14.76 13.21 6.91
N TYR A 162 -15.97 12.69 7.07
CA TYR A 162 -17.21 13.30 6.56
C TYR A 162 -17.39 14.79 6.91
N PRO A 163 -17.22 15.24 8.17
CA PRO A 163 -17.34 16.67 8.51
C PRO A 163 -16.27 17.54 7.83
N LEU A 164 -15.05 17.03 7.62
CA LEU A 164 -14.02 17.74 6.86
C LEU A 164 -14.40 17.84 5.37
N ALA A 165 -14.97 16.78 4.78
CA ALA A 165 -15.46 16.81 3.41
C ALA A 165 -16.50 17.91 3.21
N LYS A 166 -17.43 18.09 4.17
CA LYS A 166 -18.41 19.20 4.14
C LYS A 166 -17.76 20.57 4.21
N ALA A 167 -16.74 20.72 5.05
CA ALA A 167 -16.01 21.99 5.17
C ALA A 167 -15.27 22.31 3.87
N LEU A 168 -14.60 21.32 3.29
CA LEU A 168 -13.91 21.42 2.00
C LEU A 168 -14.88 21.83 0.89
N ASP A 169 -16.01 21.14 0.72
CA ASP A 169 -16.97 21.41 -0.37
C ASP A 169 -17.49 22.87 -0.39
N LYS A 170 -17.63 23.48 0.79
CA LYS A 170 -18.07 24.89 0.92
C LYS A 170 -17.04 25.90 0.44
N MET A 171 -15.76 25.55 0.43
CA MET A 171 -14.67 26.51 0.23
C MET A 171 -13.73 26.14 -0.93
N GLN A 172 -13.75 24.90 -1.40
CA GLN A 172 -12.75 24.34 -2.32
C GLN A 172 -12.63 25.12 -3.62
N ASP A 173 -13.75 25.52 -4.22
CA ASP A 173 -13.71 26.26 -5.48
C ASP A 173 -12.98 27.62 -5.31
N LYS A 174 -13.18 28.32 -4.18
CA LYS A 174 -12.45 29.56 -3.87
C LYS A 174 -10.96 29.30 -3.59
N CYS A 175 -10.64 28.19 -2.92
CA CYS A 175 -9.26 27.76 -2.70
C CYS A 175 -8.53 27.50 -4.03
N ILE A 176 -9.15 26.73 -4.94
CA ILE A 176 -8.58 26.44 -6.26
C ILE A 176 -8.30 27.73 -7.04
N GLN A 177 -9.20 28.71 -6.98
CA GLN A 177 -9.02 30.02 -7.62
C GLN A 177 -7.82 30.82 -7.06
N ARG A 178 -7.55 30.72 -5.75
CA ARG A 178 -6.40 31.39 -5.12
C ARG A 178 -5.06 30.78 -5.51
N TYR A 179 -5.06 29.51 -5.91
CA TYR A 179 -3.83 28.74 -6.16
C TYR A 179 -3.71 28.21 -7.61
N PRO A 180 -3.76 29.08 -8.64
CA PRO A 180 -3.71 28.64 -10.04
C PRO A 180 -2.33 28.09 -10.44
N GLY A 181 -1.27 28.44 -9.69
CA GLY A 181 0.12 28.06 -9.95
C GLY A 181 0.55 26.71 -9.39
N LEU A 182 -0.27 26.03 -8.58
CA LEU A 182 0.07 24.73 -8.01
C LEU A 182 0.15 23.65 -9.09
N TYR A 183 0.94 22.60 -8.86
CA TYR A 183 1.27 21.60 -9.88
C TYR A 183 0.18 20.56 -10.09
N GLY A 184 -0.27 19.93 -9.01
CA GLY A 184 -1.11 18.73 -9.05
C GLY A 184 -2.45 18.91 -8.34
N SER A 185 -3.23 17.83 -8.32
CA SER A 185 -4.45 17.74 -7.51
C SER A 185 -4.12 17.77 -6.02
N ASP A 186 -3.09 17.02 -5.64
CA ASP A 186 -2.75 16.77 -4.24
C ASP A 186 -2.18 18.03 -3.59
N ASP A 187 -1.40 18.78 -4.36
CA ASP A 187 -0.87 20.10 -4.02
C ASP A 187 -2.00 21.08 -3.70
N ARG A 188 -3.07 21.06 -4.52
CA ARG A 188 -4.29 21.85 -4.26
C ARG A 188 -5.07 21.36 -3.06
N MET A 189 -5.20 20.04 -2.90
CA MET A 189 -5.84 19.47 -1.73
C MET A 189 -5.11 19.91 -0.45
N GLN A 190 -3.78 19.83 -0.42
CA GLN A 190 -2.99 20.27 0.72
C GLN A 190 -3.16 21.77 0.99
N ALA A 191 -3.17 22.62 -0.04
CA ALA A 191 -3.42 24.04 0.13
C ALA A 191 -4.80 24.33 0.75
N CYS A 192 -5.85 23.63 0.29
CA CYS A 192 -7.18 23.78 0.89
C CYS A 192 -7.25 23.24 2.32
N MET A 193 -6.55 22.15 2.63
CA MET A 193 -6.45 21.64 4.01
C MET A 193 -5.71 22.62 4.92
N ALA A 194 -4.67 23.30 4.41
CA ALA A 194 -3.97 24.34 5.15
C ALA A 194 -4.86 25.56 5.44
N GLU A 195 -5.68 26.00 4.48
CA GLU A 195 -6.68 27.05 4.71
C GLU A 195 -7.74 26.66 5.76
N LEU A 196 -8.11 25.37 5.81
CA LEU A 196 -9.01 24.82 6.83
C LEU A 196 -8.32 24.60 8.18
N GLY A 197 -7.00 24.79 8.28
CA GLY A 197 -6.23 24.54 9.50
C GLY A 197 -6.10 23.07 9.88
N VAL A 198 -6.26 22.15 8.92
CA VAL A 198 -6.23 20.70 9.16
C VAL A 198 -4.91 20.11 8.67
N PRO A 199 -4.06 19.58 9.56
CA PRO A 199 -2.79 18.98 9.17
C PRO A 199 -3.00 17.55 8.62
N LEU A 200 -2.01 17.08 7.86
CA LEU A 200 -1.92 15.67 7.48
C LEU A 200 -1.68 14.79 8.70
N THR A 201 -2.57 13.83 8.90
CA THR A 201 -2.42 12.70 9.81
C THR A 201 -1.71 11.58 9.07
N LYS A 202 -0.44 11.32 9.41
CA LYS A 202 0.41 10.40 8.67
C LYS A 202 0.17 8.94 9.06
N GLU A 203 -0.17 8.12 8.08
CA GLU A 203 -0.32 6.67 8.18
C GLU A 203 0.65 5.98 7.22
N LEU A 204 1.59 5.22 7.76
CA LEU A 204 2.73 4.67 6.99
C LEU A 204 2.33 3.56 6.01
N GLY A 205 1.09 3.07 6.05
CA GLY A 205 0.58 2.02 5.16
C GLY A 205 0.08 2.50 3.81
N PHE A 206 0.02 3.82 3.58
CA PHE A 206 -0.32 4.39 2.29
C PHE A 206 0.96 4.60 1.47
N HIS A 207 1.05 3.99 0.29
CA HIS A 207 2.29 3.99 -0.51
C HIS A 207 2.11 4.43 -1.94
N GLN A 208 2.83 5.49 -2.29
CA GLN A 208 2.91 5.99 -3.66
C GLN A 208 3.92 5.18 -4.48
N TYR A 209 5.05 4.79 -3.87
CA TYR A 209 6.04 3.92 -4.51
C TYR A 209 6.45 4.30 -5.95
N ASP A 210 6.48 5.61 -6.22
CA ASP A 210 6.98 6.23 -7.46
C ASP A 210 8.52 6.19 -7.51
N VAL A 211 9.05 4.98 -7.54
CA VAL A 211 10.49 4.69 -7.57
C VAL A 211 10.84 3.90 -8.82
N HIS A 212 12.08 4.09 -9.27
CA HIS A 212 12.62 3.34 -10.40
C HIS A 212 13.29 2.04 -9.96
N ARG A 213 13.49 1.14 -10.93
CA ARG A 213 14.11 -0.18 -10.79
C ARG A 213 13.23 -1.19 -10.06
N ASN A 214 13.61 -1.60 -8.85
CA ASN A 214 13.03 -2.75 -8.20
C ASN A 214 12.53 -2.40 -6.79
N LEU A 215 11.21 -2.55 -6.58
CA LEU A 215 10.50 -2.31 -5.32
C LEU A 215 10.79 -3.35 -4.22
N PHE A 216 11.52 -4.42 -4.52
CA PHE A 216 11.75 -5.54 -3.61
C PHE A 216 12.14 -5.10 -2.19
N GLY A 217 13.11 -4.20 -2.04
CA GLY A 217 13.57 -3.74 -0.73
C GLY A 217 12.49 -3.04 0.09
N LEU A 218 11.61 -2.26 -0.55
CA LEU A 218 10.51 -1.56 0.14
C LEU A 218 9.40 -2.53 0.54
N LEU A 219 9.01 -3.43 -0.36
CA LEU A 219 7.94 -4.39 -0.10
C LEU A 219 8.37 -5.48 0.88
N ALA A 220 9.61 -5.95 0.80
CA ALA A 220 10.14 -6.96 1.72
C ALA A 220 10.33 -6.39 3.13
N ALA A 221 10.76 -5.12 3.23
CA ALA A 221 10.97 -4.44 4.49
C ALA A 221 9.87 -3.39 4.75
N HIS A 222 8.62 -3.78 4.54
CA HIS A 222 7.47 -2.92 4.82
C HIS A 222 7.46 -2.52 6.31
N PRO A 223 7.15 -1.25 6.67
CA PRO A 223 7.08 -0.82 8.07
C PRO A 223 6.08 -1.64 8.90
N THR A 224 6.24 -1.65 10.22
CA THR A 224 5.30 -2.30 11.15
C THR A 224 4.01 -1.49 11.27
N THR A 225 3.15 -1.61 10.27
CA THR A 225 1.86 -0.95 10.11
C THR A 225 0.98 -1.78 9.19
N PRO A 226 -0.36 -1.70 9.25
CA PRO A 226 -1.21 -2.31 8.23
C PRO A 226 -0.86 -1.72 6.85
N LEU A 227 -0.62 -2.57 5.86
CA LEU A 227 -0.51 -2.14 4.46
C LEU A 227 -1.90 -1.71 3.97
N VAL A 228 -2.06 -0.48 3.49
CA VAL A 228 -3.38 0.10 3.14
C VAL A 228 -3.57 0.25 1.64
N SER A 229 -2.59 0.85 0.94
CA SER A 229 -2.67 1.10 -0.49
C SER A 229 -1.32 0.89 -1.16
N LEU A 230 -1.35 0.45 -2.42
CA LEU A 230 -0.18 0.22 -3.24
C LEU A 230 -0.41 0.74 -4.65
N HIS A 231 0.42 1.68 -5.08
CA HIS A 231 0.55 2.06 -6.49
C HIS A 231 1.67 1.24 -7.15
N VAL A 232 1.28 0.33 -8.03
CA VAL A 232 2.20 -0.60 -8.71
C VAL A 232 1.74 -0.85 -10.14
N THR A 233 2.67 -0.71 -11.09
CA THR A 233 2.37 -0.81 -12.54
C THR A 233 2.18 -2.24 -13.07
N ARG A 234 2.31 -3.27 -12.22
CA ARG A 234 2.27 -4.69 -12.60
C ARG A 234 1.06 -5.41 -12.01
N LEU A 235 -0.06 -5.37 -12.74
CA LEU A 235 -1.32 -6.03 -12.36
C LEU A 235 -1.16 -7.52 -11.95
N GLN A 236 -0.30 -8.28 -12.63
CA GLN A 236 -0.07 -9.70 -12.29
C GLN A 236 0.57 -9.89 -10.90
N ALA A 237 1.42 -8.96 -10.46
CA ALA A 237 2.00 -9.01 -9.12
C ALA A 237 0.93 -8.73 -8.05
N LEU A 238 0.04 -7.76 -8.29
CA LEU A 238 -1.08 -7.45 -7.40
C LEU A 238 -2.08 -8.60 -7.30
N LYS A 239 -2.37 -9.30 -8.41
CA LYS A 239 -3.20 -10.52 -8.39
C LYS A 239 -2.60 -11.63 -7.51
N ARG A 240 -1.26 -11.76 -7.47
CA ARG A 240 -0.62 -12.73 -6.56
C ARG A 240 -0.74 -12.31 -5.10
N LEU A 241 -0.71 -11.01 -4.82
CA LEU A 241 -0.85 -10.47 -3.46
C LEU A 241 -2.25 -10.73 -2.88
N GLU A 242 -3.28 -10.87 -3.72
CA GLU A 242 -4.62 -11.24 -3.25
C GLU A 242 -4.68 -12.61 -2.57
N ILE A 243 -3.82 -13.56 -2.96
CA ILE A 243 -3.85 -14.93 -2.45
C ILE A 243 -3.63 -14.96 -0.93
N PRO A 244 -2.51 -14.46 -0.38
CA PRO A 244 -2.29 -14.42 1.07
C PRO A 244 -3.24 -13.43 1.77
N MET A 245 -3.59 -12.33 1.11
CA MET A 245 -4.47 -11.29 1.66
C MET A 245 -5.84 -11.84 2.09
N ARG A 246 -6.39 -12.82 1.34
CA ARG A 246 -7.67 -13.46 1.67
C ARG A 246 -7.66 -14.26 2.97
N PHE A 247 -6.49 -14.70 3.42
CA PHE A 247 -6.35 -15.49 4.64
C PHE A 247 -6.03 -14.62 5.85
N ASP A 248 -5.20 -13.58 5.68
CA ASP A 248 -4.87 -12.65 6.75
C ASP A 248 -4.34 -11.31 6.20
N SER A 249 -5.24 -10.37 5.95
CA SER A 249 -4.86 -9.03 5.46
C SER A 249 -4.04 -8.24 6.48
N ALA A 250 -4.21 -8.47 7.78
CA ALA A 250 -3.53 -7.73 8.83
C ALA A 250 -2.03 -8.05 8.88
N GLY A 251 -1.65 -9.31 8.64
CA GLY A 251 -0.25 -9.76 8.62
C GLY A 251 0.48 -9.58 7.28
N LEU A 252 -0.16 -9.00 6.26
CA LEU A 252 0.43 -8.93 4.92
C LEU A 252 1.65 -8.00 4.86
N MET A 253 2.71 -8.48 4.20
CA MET A 253 4.04 -7.85 4.09
C MET A 253 4.75 -7.61 5.43
N GLN A 254 4.19 -8.05 6.55
CA GLN A 254 4.82 -7.90 7.86
C GLN A 254 6.06 -8.77 7.96
N GLN A 255 7.03 -8.22 8.68
CA GLN A 255 8.37 -8.78 8.78
C GLN A 255 8.45 -9.80 9.92
N SER A 256 9.24 -10.83 9.75
CA SER A 256 9.65 -11.75 10.81
C SER A 256 11.06 -12.24 10.55
N ILE A 257 11.84 -12.40 11.63
CA ILE A 257 13.27 -12.73 11.54
C ILE A 257 13.50 -14.02 12.29
N CYS A 258 14.21 -14.95 11.65
CA CYS A 258 14.60 -16.22 12.23
C CYS A 258 16.09 -16.44 12.05
N TYR A 259 16.68 -17.10 13.04
CA TYR A 259 18.09 -17.45 13.03
C TYR A 259 18.22 -18.96 13.01
N ASP A 260 18.70 -19.47 11.89
CA ASP A 260 19.08 -20.86 11.77
C ASP A 260 20.48 -21.04 12.35
N LYS A 261 20.54 -21.55 13.58
CA LYS A 261 21.81 -21.78 14.27
C LYS A 261 22.63 -22.91 13.64
N ALA A 262 21.98 -23.93 13.10
CA ALA A 262 22.66 -25.10 12.54
C ALA A 262 23.42 -24.72 11.26
N ASN A 263 22.77 -23.97 10.38
CA ASN A 263 23.37 -23.53 9.11
C ASN A 263 24.04 -22.15 9.20
N SER A 264 23.93 -21.46 10.33
CA SER A 264 24.36 -20.08 10.53
C SER A 264 23.75 -19.12 9.49
N TRP A 265 22.43 -19.19 9.32
CA TRP A 265 21.68 -18.34 8.40
C TRP A 265 20.73 -17.38 9.10
N THR A 266 20.42 -16.29 8.43
CA THR A 266 19.33 -15.39 8.79
C THR A 266 18.22 -15.53 7.76
N LEU A 267 17.03 -15.91 8.23
CA LEU A 267 15.82 -15.93 7.44
C LEU A 267 15.05 -14.64 7.71
N PHE A 268 14.78 -13.87 6.66
CA PHE A 268 13.88 -12.73 6.70
C PHE A 268 12.59 -13.08 5.99
N ILE A 269 11.46 -12.85 6.63
CA ILE A 269 10.16 -13.24 6.10
C ILE A 269 9.32 -11.98 5.97
N SER A 270 8.97 -11.65 4.73
CA SER A 270 7.90 -10.71 4.43
C SER A 270 6.68 -11.53 4.02
N TRP A 271 5.78 -11.75 4.98
CA TRP A 271 4.71 -12.74 4.80
C TRP A 271 3.76 -12.33 3.65
N GLY A 272 3.51 -13.26 2.74
CA GLY A 272 2.71 -13.03 1.54
C GLY A 272 3.46 -12.36 0.37
N PHE A 273 4.76 -12.09 0.51
CA PHE A 273 5.58 -11.52 -0.56
C PHE A 273 6.84 -12.36 -0.85
N ALA A 274 7.81 -12.35 0.06
CA ALA A 274 9.12 -12.97 -0.16
C ALA A 274 9.84 -13.38 1.12
N VAL A 275 10.70 -14.38 1.01
CA VAL A 275 11.59 -14.86 2.06
C VAL A 275 13.04 -14.84 1.56
N PRO A 276 13.83 -13.78 1.81
CA PRO A 276 15.25 -13.83 1.55
C PRO A 276 16.02 -14.54 2.68
N ILE A 277 16.87 -15.48 2.29
CA ILE A 277 17.80 -16.20 3.18
C ILE A 277 19.21 -15.64 2.98
N PHE A 278 19.84 -15.24 4.08
CA PHE A 278 21.19 -14.70 4.10
C PHE A 278 22.14 -15.70 4.77
N ARG A 279 23.35 -15.84 4.21
CA ARG A 279 24.46 -16.46 4.93
C ARG A 279 24.92 -15.55 6.06
N GLY A 280 25.09 -16.13 7.25
CA GLY A 280 25.54 -15.43 8.45
C GLY A 280 24.39 -14.96 9.32
N VAL A 281 24.73 -14.54 10.54
CA VAL A 281 23.79 -14.00 11.52
C VAL A 281 23.79 -12.47 11.38
N LEU A 282 22.74 -11.93 10.76
CA LEU A 282 22.55 -10.49 10.56
C LEU A 282 21.67 -9.91 11.68
N SER A 283 22.02 -8.74 12.19
CA SER A 283 21.25 -8.11 13.27
C SER A 283 19.87 -7.66 12.79
N ALA A 284 18.84 -7.78 13.63
CA ALA A 284 17.48 -7.34 13.29
C ALA A 284 17.44 -5.89 12.78
N ARG A 285 18.18 -5.00 13.45
CA ARG A 285 18.39 -3.59 13.08
C ARG A 285 18.92 -3.40 11.65
N GLU A 286 19.75 -4.32 11.19
CA GLU A 286 20.28 -4.26 9.83
C GLU A 286 19.22 -4.71 8.81
N ILE A 287 18.50 -5.79 9.09
CA ILE A 287 17.65 -6.46 8.10
C ILE A 287 16.27 -5.81 7.99
N GLU A 288 15.80 -5.15 9.05
CA GLU A 288 14.56 -4.34 9.05
C GLU A 288 14.64 -3.13 8.11
N MET A 289 15.86 -2.66 7.80
CA MET A 289 16.05 -1.54 6.88
C MET A 289 15.86 -2.01 5.42
N PRO A 290 15.06 -1.29 4.62
CA PRO A 290 14.93 -1.55 3.19
C PRO A 290 16.27 -1.54 2.47
N SER A 291 16.57 -2.64 1.76
CA SER A 291 17.71 -2.70 0.85
C SER A 291 17.46 -1.79 -0.36
N ARG A 292 18.44 -0.97 -0.73
CA ARG A 292 18.36 -0.02 -1.86
C ARG A 292 18.35 -0.70 -3.24
N THR A 293 17.33 -1.51 -3.51
CA THR A 293 17.05 -2.12 -4.83
C THR A 293 16.34 -1.16 -5.79
N PHE A 294 15.90 -0.01 -5.28
CA PHE A 294 15.15 1.03 -5.95
C PHE A 294 15.97 2.32 -6.07
N LEU A 295 15.55 3.22 -6.97
CA LEU A 295 16.05 4.59 -7.07
C LEU A 295 14.89 5.56 -6.91
N ASN A 296 15.15 6.75 -6.35
CA ASN A 296 14.12 7.79 -6.30
C ASN A 296 13.68 8.22 -7.71
N CYS A 297 12.56 8.95 -7.80
CA CYS A 297 12.02 9.48 -9.06
C CYS A 297 12.99 10.40 -9.84
N TYR A 298 14.01 10.96 -9.17
CA TYR A 298 15.07 11.77 -9.78
C TYR A 298 16.30 10.94 -10.22
N LYS A 299 16.19 9.60 -10.21
CA LYS A 299 17.22 8.63 -10.63
C LYS A 299 18.55 8.76 -9.89
N ARG A 300 18.57 9.32 -8.68
CA ARG A 300 19.76 9.40 -7.82
C ARG A 300 19.74 8.29 -6.77
N ALA A 301 20.86 7.60 -6.62
CA ALA A 301 21.06 6.53 -5.64
C ALA A 301 21.58 7.07 -4.30
N ASP A 302 21.07 8.21 -3.84
CA ASP A 302 21.49 8.82 -2.59
C ASP A 302 20.60 8.34 -1.43
N TYR A 303 21.22 7.86 -0.35
CA TYR A 303 20.49 7.45 0.84
C TYR A 303 19.79 8.65 1.52
N LYS A 304 20.29 9.87 1.33
CA LYS A 304 19.66 11.12 1.81
C LYS A 304 18.41 11.52 1.01
N ALA A 305 18.08 10.78 -0.05
CA ALA A 305 16.95 11.12 -0.90
C ALA A 305 15.60 10.56 -0.40
N TYR A 306 15.59 9.81 0.71
CA TYR A 306 14.40 9.15 1.25
C TYR A 306 14.06 9.68 2.65
N VAL A 307 12.80 9.58 3.03
CA VAL A 307 12.31 10.00 4.36
C VAL A 307 12.48 8.93 5.44
N PHE A 308 13.22 7.86 5.14
CA PHE A 308 13.49 6.73 6.03
C PHE A 308 14.89 6.17 5.78
N ASN A 309 15.39 5.41 6.75
CA ASN A 309 16.70 4.77 6.67
C ASN A 309 16.67 3.63 5.65
N THR A 310 17.72 3.54 4.85
CA THR A 310 17.90 2.45 3.87
C THR A 310 19.30 1.89 4.00
N ARG A 311 19.47 0.62 3.63
CA ARG A 311 20.78 -0.04 3.61
C ARG A 311 21.27 -0.27 2.18
N PRO A 312 22.59 -0.24 1.92
CA PRO A 312 23.11 -0.65 0.62
C PRO A 312 22.71 -2.09 0.28
N VAL A 313 22.64 -2.41 -1.01
CA VAL A 313 22.60 -3.80 -1.45
C VAL A 313 23.91 -4.48 -1.05
N MET A 314 23.82 -5.73 -0.60
CA MET A 314 24.97 -6.53 -0.20
C MET A 314 25.96 -6.65 -1.36
N ARG A 315 27.18 -6.11 -1.17
CA ARG A 315 28.25 -6.11 -2.18
C ARG A 315 29.10 -7.37 -2.13
N ASN A 316 29.26 -7.96 -0.94
CA ASN A 316 30.00 -9.21 -0.81
C ASN A 316 29.22 -10.34 -1.50
N PRO A 317 29.81 -11.05 -2.47
CA PRO A 317 29.23 -12.23 -3.12
C PRO A 317 28.57 -13.21 -2.17
N CYS A 318 29.21 -13.50 -1.03
CA CYS A 318 28.73 -14.45 -0.03
C CYS A 318 27.48 -13.99 0.73
N GLN A 319 27.30 -12.68 0.89
CA GLN A 319 26.17 -12.07 1.60
C GLN A 319 24.98 -11.78 0.68
N LYS A 320 25.10 -12.05 -0.62
CA LYS A 320 23.97 -11.92 -1.55
C LYS A 320 22.87 -12.91 -1.13
N PRO A 321 21.64 -12.43 -0.85
CA PRO A 321 20.57 -13.31 -0.39
C PRO A 321 20.08 -14.26 -1.48
N PHE A 322 19.53 -15.38 -1.04
CA PHE A 322 18.69 -16.25 -1.86
C PHE A 322 17.24 -15.87 -1.64
N VAL A 323 16.58 -15.43 -2.71
CA VAL A 323 15.22 -14.89 -2.60
C VAL A 323 14.22 -15.95 -3.01
N PHE A 324 13.24 -16.22 -2.14
CA PHE A 324 12.12 -17.10 -2.42
C PHE A 324 10.85 -16.25 -2.50
N TYR A 325 10.12 -16.32 -3.62
CA TYR A 325 8.88 -15.55 -3.81
C TYR A 325 7.67 -16.42 -3.55
N LEU A 326 6.59 -15.80 -3.05
CA LEU A 326 5.33 -16.49 -2.84
C LEU A 326 4.85 -17.16 -4.13
N SER A 327 4.55 -18.44 -4.03
CA SER A 327 3.98 -19.25 -5.12
C SER A 327 2.51 -19.59 -4.87
N ARG A 328 2.17 -20.03 -3.65
CA ARG A 328 0.79 -20.34 -3.24
C ARG A 328 0.61 -20.12 -1.74
N ALA A 329 -0.61 -19.83 -1.32
CA ALA A 329 -1.00 -19.84 0.09
C ALA A 329 -2.36 -20.52 0.23
N GLY A 330 -2.57 -21.17 1.38
CA GLY A 330 -3.79 -21.89 1.71
C GLY A 330 -4.02 -21.94 3.22
N MET A 331 -5.16 -22.48 3.62
CA MET A 331 -5.45 -22.79 5.02
C MET A 331 -5.34 -24.30 5.24
N GLU A 332 -4.57 -24.73 6.23
CA GLU A 332 -4.54 -26.11 6.68
C GLU A 332 -5.73 -26.37 7.61
N ALA A 333 -6.66 -27.22 7.18
CA ALA A 333 -7.93 -27.44 7.87
C ALA A 333 -7.77 -28.01 9.30
N ARG A 334 -6.74 -28.83 9.54
CA ARG A 334 -6.55 -29.50 10.85
C ARG A 334 -6.03 -28.57 11.94
N THR A 335 -5.15 -27.65 11.59
CA THR A 335 -4.48 -26.76 12.55
C THR A 335 -5.03 -25.34 12.54
N ASN A 336 -5.89 -25.02 11.56
CA ASN A 336 -6.37 -23.67 11.28
C ASN A 336 -5.22 -22.65 11.14
N ARG A 337 -4.12 -23.10 10.52
CA ARG A 337 -2.96 -22.27 10.20
C ARG A 337 -2.91 -22.04 8.71
N THR A 338 -2.49 -20.84 8.33
CA THR A 338 -2.10 -20.56 6.95
C THR A 338 -0.79 -21.27 6.65
N VAL A 339 -0.73 -21.88 5.46
CA VAL A 339 0.47 -22.47 4.90
C VAL A 339 0.77 -21.72 3.62
N SER A 340 1.94 -21.10 3.56
CA SER A 340 2.41 -20.33 2.41
C SER A 340 3.71 -20.90 1.87
N MET A 341 3.74 -21.22 0.59
CA MET A 341 4.88 -21.83 -0.09
C MET A 341 5.57 -20.78 -0.95
N TYR A 342 6.89 -20.66 -0.77
CA TYR A 342 7.77 -19.76 -1.48
C TYR A 342 8.76 -20.58 -2.29
N VAL A 343 8.96 -20.20 -3.55
CA VAL A 343 9.85 -20.91 -4.48
C VAL A 343 11.05 -20.03 -4.80
N ARG A 344 12.22 -20.65 -4.85
CA ARG A 344 13.48 -19.97 -5.12
C ARG A 344 13.45 -19.26 -6.46
N HIS A 345 13.81 -17.98 -6.45
CA HIS A 345 14.14 -17.25 -7.66
C HIS A 345 15.57 -17.57 -8.07
N ARG A 346 15.75 -18.18 -9.25
CA ARG A 346 17.06 -18.57 -9.78
C ARG A 346 17.78 -17.38 -10.40
N ASP A 347 18.19 -16.45 -9.55
CA ASP A 347 19.12 -15.39 -9.92
C ASP A 347 20.57 -15.90 -9.90
N PHE A 348 21.46 -15.18 -10.57
CA PHE A 348 22.90 -15.44 -10.47
C PHE A 348 23.39 -15.19 -9.04
N ASN A 349 23.70 -16.25 -8.28
CA ASN A 349 24.42 -16.15 -7.03
C ASN A 349 25.90 -16.48 -7.29
N PRO A 350 26.82 -15.52 -7.08
CA PRO A 350 28.24 -15.75 -7.29
C PRO A 350 28.76 -16.83 -6.32
N GLU A 351 29.85 -17.50 -6.71
CA GLU A 351 30.52 -18.43 -5.80
C GLU A 351 30.96 -17.73 -4.52
N CYS A 352 30.73 -18.43 -3.41
CA CYS A 352 31.10 -17.96 -2.09
C CYS A 352 32.19 -18.86 -1.52
N LYS A 353 33.28 -18.25 -1.03
CA LYS A 353 34.42 -18.96 -0.45
C LYS A 353 34.27 -19.20 1.06
N TRP A 354 33.19 -18.75 1.68
CA TRP A 354 32.94 -19.03 3.10
C TRP A 354 32.62 -20.50 3.29
N MET A 355 33.30 -21.14 4.25
CA MET A 355 33.05 -22.53 4.64
C MET A 355 31.77 -22.61 5.48
N MET A 356 30.62 -22.53 4.82
CA MET A 356 29.30 -22.49 5.44
C MET A 356 28.28 -23.23 4.57
N ALA A 357 27.20 -23.70 5.18
CA ALA A 357 26.07 -24.27 4.47
C ALA A 357 25.55 -23.31 3.40
N ASP A 358 25.23 -23.85 2.22
CA ASP A 358 24.78 -23.07 1.07
C ASP A 358 23.26 -23.15 0.91
N PRO A 359 22.52 -22.03 0.99
CA PRO A 359 21.08 -22.06 0.73
C PRO A 359 20.70 -22.46 -0.71
N ARG A 360 21.69 -22.65 -1.61
CA ARG A 360 21.47 -23.13 -2.99
C ARG A 360 20.83 -24.50 -3.09
N ASP A 361 20.96 -25.33 -2.06
CA ASP A 361 20.45 -26.71 -2.04
C ASP A 361 18.93 -26.76 -1.80
N PHE A 362 18.34 -25.62 -1.43
CA PHE A 362 16.91 -25.50 -1.14
C PHE A 362 16.19 -24.78 -2.27
N ASP A 363 15.10 -25.37 -2.75
CA ASP A 363 14.26 -24.78 -3.79
C ASP A 363 12.94 -24.20 -3.24
N ARG A 364 12.57 -24.54 -2.00
CA ARG A 364 11.28 -24.18 -1.40
C ARG A 364 11.39 -23.85 0.08
N VAL A 365 10.57 -22.88 0.51
CA VAL A 365 10.32 -22.53 1.90
C VAL A 365 8.82 -22.58 2.15
N GLU A 366 8.42 -23.18 3.26
CA GLU A 366 7.04 -23.17 3.75
C GLU A 366 6.95 -22.37 5.05
N VAL A 367 6.01 -21.44 5.11
CA VAL A 367 5.74 -20.65 6.32
C VAL A 367 4.36 -20.98 6.83
N TYR A 368 4.31 -21.43 8.08
CA TYR A 368 3.11 -21.77 8.83
C TYR A 368 2.81 -20.64 9.81
N LYS A 369 1.62 -20.05 9.67
CA LYS A 369 1.21 -18.87 10.44
C LYS A 369 -0.23 -19.00 10.90
N LYS A 370 -0.51 -18.72 12.17
CA LYS A 370 -1.88 -18.53 12.64
C LYS A 370 -2.41 -17.19 12.11
N PRO A 371 -3.59 -17.13 11.45
CA PRO A 371 -4.22 -15.86 11.10
C PRO A 371 -4.43 -15.00 12.35
N ASP A 372 -4.16 -13.70 12.25
CA ASP A 372 -4.42 -12.75 13.32
C ASP A 372 -5.07 -11.46 12.80
N PRO A 373 -6.40 -11.46 12.57
CA PRO A 373 -7.11 -10.27 12.11
C PRO A 373 -7.04 -9.07 13.06
N HIS A 374 -6.70 -9.31 14.33
CA HIS A 374 -6.63 -8.36 15.44
C HIS A 374 -5.18 -7.99 15.80
N LEU A 375 -4.21 -8.29 14.91
CA LEU A 375 -2.79 -8.01 15.12
C LEU A 375 -2.53 -6.57 15.63
N TRP A 376 -3.30 -5.62 15.11
CA TRP A 376 -3.15 -4.18 15.34
C TRP A 376 -3.96 -3.64 16.54
N ASP A 377 -4.82 -4.45 17.14
CA ASP A 377 -5.69 -4.02 18.25
C ASP A 377 -5.03 -4.18 19.62
N ARG A 378 -3.98 -4.99 19.69
CA ARG A 378 -3.38 -5.39 20.96
C ARG A 378 -2.21 -4.46 21.31
N VAL A 379 -2.11 -4.04 22.57
CA VAL A 379 -0.87 -3.45 23.16
C VAL A 379 0.15 -4.56 23.38
N ILE A 380 1.41 -4.38 22.95
CA ILE A 380 2.46 -5.41 23.03
C ILE A 380 2.47 -6.01 24.45
N SER A 381 2.05 -7.26 24.56
CA SER A 381 1.96 -8.04 25.80
C SER A 381 2.74 -9.34 25.59
N GLU A 382 3.13 -10.01 26.67
CA GLU A 382 4.08 -11.14 26.66
C GLU A 382 3.68 -12.36 25.81
N GLU A 383 2.47 -12.42 25.25
CA GLU A 383 2.08 -13.44 24.27
C GLU A 383 2.84 -13.27 22.95
N LYS A 384 3.92 -14.04 22.81
CA LYS A 384 4.67 -14.20 21.56
C LYS A 384 3.85 -15.00 20.55
N LEU A 385 3.47 -14.36 19.44
CA LEU A 385 3.04 -15.09 18.24
C LEU A 385 4.28 -15.73 17.59
N LEU A 386 4.32 -17.05 17.61
CA LEU A 386 5.35 -17.84 16.95
C LEU A 386 4.92 -18.18 15.53
N LEU A 387 5.84 -17.96 14.60
CA LEU A 387 5.76 -18.46 13.23
C LEU A 387 6.65 -19.69 13.12
N ASP A 388 6.10 -20.76 12.56
CA ASP A 388 6.87 -21.97 12.27
C ASP A 388 7.26 -21.94 10.80
N VAL A 389 8.55 -22.11 10.51
CA VAL A 389 9.08 -22.03 9.15
C VAL A 389 9.76 -23.34 8.83
N GLY A 390 9.25 -24.01 7.79
CA GLY A 390 9.86 -25.18 7.19
C GLY A 390 10.68 -24.81 5.98
N ILE A 391 11.84 -25.44 5.80
CA ILE A 391 12.61 -25.41 4.55
C ILE A 391 12.70 -26.85 4.06
N GLU A 392 12.31 -27.12 2.82
CA GLU A 392 12.35 -28.47 2.26
C GLU A 392 13.49 -28.63 1.27
N GLU A 393 14.35 -29.63 1.53
CA GLU A 393 15.27 -30.20 0.57
C GLU A 393 14.61 -31.44 -0.08
N GLN A 394 15.04 -31.86 -1.28
CA GLN A 394 14.45 -33.01 -1.99
C GLN A 394 14.45 -34.35 -1.22
N LYS A 395 15.03 -34.44 0.00
CA LYS A 395 15.05 -35.68 0.82
C LYS A 395 14.87 -35.52 2.34
N LEU A 396 15.01 -34.35 2.97
CA LEU A 396 14.73 -34.13 4.40
C LEU A 396 14.20 -32.71 4.65
N GLY A 397 13.15 -32.58 5.47
CA GLY A 397 12.58 -31.29 5.86
C GLY A 397 13.28 -30.69 7.09
N TYR A 398 13.60 -29.40 7.02
CA TYR A 398 14.21 -28.61 8.09
C TYR A 398 13.19 -27.62 8.69
N ARG A 399 13.23 -27.33 10.00
CA ARG A 399 12.30 -26.38 10.65
C ARG A 399 13.03 -25.37 11.55
N CYS A 400 12.57 -24.12 11.51
CA CYS A 400 13.03 -23.00 12.34
C CYS A 400 11.81 -22.25 12.92
N GLY A 401 11.90 -21.81 14.18
CA GLY A 401 10.87 -20.99 14.82
C GLY A 401 11.24 -19.50 14.81
N CYS A 402 10.27 -18.63 14.53
CA CYS A 402 10.46 -17.20 14.41
C CYS A 402 9.47 -16.44 15.30
N MET A 403 9.87 -15.26 15.76
CA MET A 403 8.92 -14.34 16.38
C MET A 403 8.25 -13.52 15.28
N GLN A 404 6.91 -13.47 15.33
CA GLN A 404 6.14 -12.61 14.45
C GLN A 404 6.38 -11.13 14.81
N GLY A 405 6.69 -10.29 13.82
CA GLY A 405 6.72 -8.84 13.99
C GLY A 405 5.32 -8.31 14.31
N ARG A 406 5.23 -7.41 15.29
CA ARG A 406 4.01 -6.81 15.81
C ARG A 406 4.22 -5.35 16.11
#